data_AF-A0A7W1DB15-F1
#
_entry.id   AF-A0A7W1DB15-F1
#
_cell.length_a   1.000
_cell.length_b   1.000
_cell.length_c   1.000
_cell.angle_alpha   90.00
_cell.angle_beta   90.00
_cell.angle_gamma   90.00
#
_symmetry.space_group_name_H-M   'P 1'
#
loop_
_entity.id
_entity.type
_entity.pdbx_description
1 polymer ?
#
loop_
_entity_poly.entity_id
_entity_poly.type
_entity_poly.pdbx_seq_one_letter_code
_entity_poly.pdbx_strand_id
1 'polypeptide(L)'
;MYKKLTPVFLILFLGNIFGLAAFAQKSSPTGLTLEINFYKGRPPAYQTVAESATEAGWAWYSLFKRIPDFQISADSLPVRAVKIVPYLEKDAVKINVSVFTGRKIHEKEETVGVYSVRENERVTIKDLARFGVEPFEIAVVRVASAASVLPSVVNKTNSLQITGIEPIFSTLPSYKIRMLNTSAKAVSAFTFETTVNGQRRLSGLPQGGKGKPLIESGATFEKEISNSLEHKQPLNGQIPPVQENQILVISSVIFDDGTYEGDAKNAAGFRAFTLGRKVQLKKIIALLQKATETDAQISVLDNLDKQFAALGREVDDVSFNELVKEFPTLTEKEKTNLRISAEVASNGIQAETRKELQIFRNNNSTANADSIRAWLATATEQYQNWLVRLP
;
A
#
# COMPACT_ATOMS: atom_id res chain seq x y z
N MET A 1 -3.18 -26.84 -28.30
CA MET A 1 -1.94 -26.04 -28.32
C MET A 1 -2.19 -24.74 -27.55
N TYR A 2 -2.17 -24.79 -26.22
CA TYR A 2 -2.51 -23.64 -25.36
C TYR A 2 -1.26 -22.74 -25.19
N LYS A 3 -1.31 -21.52 -25.72
CA LYS A 3 -0.31 -20.49 -25.44
C LYS A 3 -0.31 -20.20 -23.93
N LYS A 4 0.82 -20.46 -23.28
CA LYS A 4 1.08 -20.02 -21.89
C LYS A 4 1.06 -18.48 -21.87
N LEU A 5 -0.07 -17.91 -21.43
CA LEU A 5 -0.13 -16.53 -20.98
C LEU A 5 0.62 -16.47 -19.64
N THR A 6 1.85 -15.96 -19.66
CA THR A 6 2.59 -15.60 -18.45
C THR A 6 1.98 -14.31 -17.90
N PRO A 7 1.26 -14.30 -16.77
CA PRO A 7 0.81 -13.06 -16.18
C PRO A 7 2.02 -12.41 -15.52
N VAL A 8 2.41 -11.24 -16.01
CA VAL A 8 3.37 -10.38 -15.30
C VAL A 8 2.60 -9.75 -14.14
N PHE A 9 2.68 -10.38 -12.97
CA PHE A 9 2.11 -9.88 -11.72
C PHE A 9 2.92 -8.68 -11.25
N LEU A 10 2.28 -7.53 -11.00
CA LEU A 10 2.84 -6.45 -10.19
C LEU A 10 1.95 -6.34 -8.95
N ILE A 11 2.32 -7.04 -7.87
CA ILE A 11 1.71 -6.85 -6.55
C ILE A 11 2.57 -5.80 -5.84
N LEU A 12 2.21 -4.52 -6.00
CA LEU A 12 2.75 -3.46 -5.17
C LEU A 12 1.99 -3.50 -3.84
N PHE A 13 2.64 -3.98 -2.79
CA PHE A 13 2.21 -3.70 -1.43
C PHE A 13 2.50 -2.22 -1.14
N LEU A 14 1.50 -1.37 -1.36
CA LEU A 14 1.46 -0.02 -0.79
C LEU A 14 1.03 -0.15 0.67
N GLY A 15 1.90 -0.72 1.51
CA GLY A 15 1.71 -0.75 2.96
C GLY A 15 1.99 0.62 3.57
N ASN A 16 1.10 1.08 4.46
CA ASN A 16 1.24 2.22 5.39
C ASN A 16 2.09 3.41 4.91
N ILE A 17 1.45 4.37 4.22
CA ILE A 17 2.02 5.71 3.98
C ILE A 17 1.93 6.59 5.26
N PHE A 18 1.22 6.14 6.29
CA PHE A 18 1.08 6.87 7.56
C PHE A 18 1.56 6.04 8.74
N GLY A 19 2.73 6.42 9.24
CA GLY A 19 3.24 6.03 10.52
C GLY A 19 4.50 6.83 10.77
N LEU A 20 4.43 7.87 11.62
CA LEU A 20 5.59 8.20 12.44
C LEU A 20 6.00 6.88 13.08
N ALA A 21 7.25 6.45 12.87
CA ALA A 21 7.80 5.29 13.55
C ALA A 21 7.96 5.63 15.04
N ALA A 22 6.85 5.68 15.77
CA ALA A 22 6.87 5.34 17.18
C ALA A 22 7.12 3.83 17.21
N PHE A 23 8.22 3.43 17.82
CA PHE A 23 8.52 2.04 18.14
C PHE A 23 7.48 1.54 19.14
N ALA A 24 6.28 1.19 18.65
CA ALA A 24 5.28 0.51 19.43
C ALA A 24 5.80 -0.91 19.68
N GLN A 25 5.95 -1.25 20.96
CA GLN A 25 6.13 -2.63 21.39
C GLN A 25 4.96 -3.44 20.83
N LYS A 26 5.28 -4.37 19.91
CA LYS A 26 4.31 -5.05 19.08
C LYS A 26 3.31 -5.82 19.95
N SER A 27 2.04 -5.75 19.56
CA SER A 27 0.94 -6.57 20.03
C SER A 27 1.29 -8.05 20.04
N SER A 28 0.80 -8.78 21.05
CA SER A 28 1.06 -10.22 21.15
C SER A 28 0.40 -10.94 19.97
N PRO A 29 0.93 -12.10 19.52
CA PRO A 29 0.25 -12.88 18.50
C PRO A 29 -1.19 -13.17 18.93
N THR A 30 -2.18 -12.70 18.17
CA THR A 30 -3.60 -12.96 18.46
C THR A 30 -3.93 -14.45 18.39
N GLY A 31 -3.08 -15.25 17.73
CA GLY A 31 -3.34 -16.63 17.38
C GLY A 31 -4.44 -16.79 16.33
N LEU A 32 -4.98 -15.70 15.79
CA LEU A 32 -6.05 -15.70 14.78
C LEU A 32 -5.53 -15.24 13.42
N THR A 33 -5.91 -15.95 12.36
CA THR A 33 -5.67 -15.56 10.98
C THR A 33 -6.97 -15.58 10.20
N LEU A 34 -7.07 -14.70 9.20
CA LEU A 34 -8.14 -14.69 8.24
C LEU A 34 -7.76 -15.57 7.03
N GLU A 35 -8.47 -16.67 6.85
CA GLU A 35 -8.43 -17.50 5.65
C GLU A 35 -9.36 -16.89 4.59
N ILE A 36 -8.89 -16.74 3.35
CA ILE A 36 -9.60 -16.05 2.27
C ILE A 36 -9.56 -16.90 1.00
N ASN A 37 -10.71 -17.46 0.64
CA ASN A 37 -10.95 -18.16 -0.63
C ASN A 37 -11.54 -17.16 -1.64
N PHE A 38 -10.66 -16.51 -2.40
CA PHE A 38 -11.02 -15.49 -3.38
C PHE A 38 -11.13 -16.03 -4.83
N TYR A 39 -10.76 -17.29 -5.06
CA TYR A 39 -10.82 -17.94 -6.36
C TYR A 39 -11.10 -19.45 -6.19
N LYS A 40 -12.31 -19.90 -6.51
CA LYS A 40 -12.70 -21.31 -6.36
C LYS A 40 -11.78 -22.23 -7.15
N GLY A 41 -11.25 -23.26 -6.47
CA GLY A 41 -10.29 -24.22 -7.04
C GLY A 41 -8.83 -23.82 -6.88
N ARG A 42 -8.53 -22.69 -6.21
CA ARG A 42 -7.19 -22.35 -5.75
C ARG A 42 -7.10 -22.48 -4.23
N PRO A 43 -5.89 -22.71 -3.69
CA PRO A 43 -5.65 -22.64 -2.25
C PRO A 43 -6.00 -21.24 -1.70
N PRO A 44 -6.51 -21.17 -0.45
CA PRO A 44 -6.81 -19.89 0.20
C PRO A 44 -5.54 -19.04 0.41
N ALA A 45 -5.75 -17.74 0.58
CA ALA A 45 -4.76 -16.85 1.17
C ALA A 45 -4.97 -16.71 2.67
N TYR A 46 -3.90 -16.36 3.38
CA TYR A 46 -3.92 -16.11 4.83
C TYR A 46 -3.47 -14.69 5.12
N GLN A 47 -4.19 -14.01 6.00
CA GLN A 47 -3.87 -12.66 6.45
C GLN A 47 -3.84 -12.61 7.98
N THR A 48 -2.88 -11.87 8.54
CA THR A 48 -2.80 -11.63 9.98
C THR A 48 -4.00 -10.82 10.45
N VAL A 49 -4.61 -11.20 11.57
CA VAL A 49 -5.61 -10.37 12.25
C VAL A 49 -4.89 -9.47 13.26
N ALA A 50 -4.99 -8.15 13.09
CA ALA A 50 -4.42 -7.19 14.03
C ALA A 50 -5.24 -7.11 15.33
N GLU A 51 -4.63 -6.66 16.43
CA GLU A 51 -5.35 -6.48 17.71
C GLU A 51 -6.37 -5.33 17.68
N SER A 52 -6.21 -4.37 16.78
CA SER A 52 -7.07 -3.20 16.68
C SER A 52 -7.17 -2.67 15.24
N ALA A 53 -8.20 -1.86 14.99
CA ALA A 53 -8.40 -1.21 13.69
C ALA A 53 -7.23 -0.29 13.30
N THR A 54 -6.55 0.31 14.28
CA THR A 54 -5.40 1.22 14.06
C THR A 54 -4.13 0.48 13.67
N GLU A 55 -4.02 -0.79 14.04
CA GLU A 55 -2.88 -1.66 13.68
C GLU A 55 -3.19 -2.55 12.46
N ALA A 56 -4.40 -2.45 11.92
CA ALA A 56 -4.88 -3.35 10.88
C ALA A 56 -4.11 -3.18 9.57
N GLY A 57 -3.38 -4.22 9.17
CA GLY A 57 -2.87 -4.36 7.81
C GLY A 57 -3.99 -4.69 6.83
N TRP A 58 -3.78 -4.39 5.56
CA TRP A 58 -4.70 -4.75 4.48
C TRP A 58 -4.01 -5.53 3.38
N ALA A 59 -4.79 -6.33 2.65
CA ALA A 59 -4.35 -7.02 1.44
C ALA A 59 -5.29 -6.68 0.27
N TRP A 60 -4.75 -6.75 -0.94
CA TRP A 60 -5.50 -6.58 -2.18
C TRP A 60 -5.51 -7.87 -2.99
N TYR A 61 -6.70 -8.24 -3.45
CA TYR A 61 -6.95 -9.39 -4.31
C TYR A 61 -7.36 -8.88 -5.68
N SER A 62 -6.43 -8.85 -6.62
CA SER A 62 -6.68 -8.43 -8.02
C SER A 62 -7.02 -9.61 -8.94
N LEU A 63 -6.73 -10.83 -8.50
CA LEU A 63 -7.09 -12.05 -9.19
C LEU A 63 -8.34 -12.63 -8.55
N PHE A 64 -9.50 -12.51 -9.19
CA PHE A 64 -10.75 -13.10 -8.76
C PHE A 64 -11.57 -13.50 -9.99
N LYS A 65 -12.56 -14.38 -9.79
CA LYS A 65 -13.53 -14.69 -10.84
C LYS A 65 -14.59 -13.60 -10.91
N ARG A 66 -15.06 -13.35 -12.13
CA ARG A 66 -16.18 -12.45 -12.39
C ARG A 66 -17.43 -13.28 -12.63
N ILE A 67 -18.58 -12.76 -12.22
CA ILE A 67 -19.87 -13.38 -12.52
C ILE A 67 -20.05 -13.35 -14.06
N PRO A 68 -20.29 -14.50 -14.71
CA PRO A 68 -20.56 -14.55 -16.14
C PRO A 68 -21.73 -13.64 -16.51
N ASP A 69 -21.64 -12.99 -17.66
CA ASP A 69 -22.70 -12.13 -18.21
C ASP A 69 -23.12 -10.94 -17.33
N PHE A 70 -22.36 -10.63 -16.27
CA PHE A 70 -22.61 -9.46 -15.45
C PHE A 70 -22.49 -8.19 -16.28
N GLN A 71 -23.62 -7.51 -16.47
CA GLN A 71 -23.69 -6.24 -17.17
C GLN A 71 -23.31 -5.11 -16.22
N ILE A 72 -22.12 -4.54 -16.45
CA ILE A 72 -21.71 -3.30 -15.79
C ILE A 72 -22.60 -2.19 -16.37
N SER A 73 -23.30 -1.42 -15.52
CA SER A 73 -24.08 -0.27 -16.02
C SER A 73 -23.16 0.69 -16.79
N ALA A 74 -23.69 1.44 -17.76
CA ALA A 74 -22.88 2.31 -18.62
C ALA A 74 -22.01 3.30 -17.82
N ASP A 75 -22.48 3.70 -16.63
CA ASP A 75 -21.79 4.63 -15.72
C ASP A 75 -20.91 3.94 -14.67
N SER A 76 -20.90 2.60 -14.61
CA SER A 76 -20.13 1.85 -13.62
C SER A 76 -18.71 1.54 -14.12
N LEU A 77 -17.74 1.66 -13.20
CA LEU A 77 -16.34 1.33 -13.47
C LEU A 77 -16.04 -0.13 -13.09
N PRO A 78 -15.18 -0.84 -13.84
CA PRO A 78 -14.88 -2.24 -13.53
C PRO A 78 -14.09 -2.36 -12.24
N VAL A 79 -14.40 -3.38 -11.42
CA VAL A 79 -13.58 -3.73 -10.25
C VAL A 79 -12.20 -4.19 -10.70
N ARG A 80 -11.15 -3.66 -10.07
CA ARG A 80 -9.74 -4.01 -10.30
C ARG A 80 -9.12 -4.79 -9.15
N ALA A 81 -9.62 -4.59 -7.92
CA ALA A 81 -9.16 -5.31 -6.74
C ALA A 81 -10.24 -5.33 -5.66
N VAL A 82 -10.20 -6.36 -4.82
CA VAL A 82 -10.93 -6.41 -3.54
C VAL A 82 -9.92 -6.17 -2.41
N LYS A 83 -10.21 -5.23 -1.51
CA LYS A 83 -9.40 -4.95 -0.33
C LYS A 83 -10.06 -5.54 0.90
N ILE A 84 -9.25 -6.17 1.74
CA ILE A 84 -9.70 -6.80 2.99
C ILE A 84 -8.82 -6.31 4.14
N VAL A 85 -9.47 -5.85 5.21
CA VAL A 85 -8.83 -5.31 6.42
C VAL A 85 -9.42 -6.01 7.65
N PRO A 86 -8.73 -7.04 8.19
CA PRO A 86 -9.15 -7.75 9.39
C PRO A 86 -8.50 -7.19 10.66
N TYR A 87 -9.30 -7.03 11.71
CA TYR A 87 -8.82 -6.69 13.05
C TYR A 87 -9.75 -7.26 14.13
N LEU A 88 -9.21 -7.48 15.33
CA LEU A 88 -9.96 -7.95 16.47
C LEU A 88 -10.82 -6.80 17.05
N GLU A 89 -12.09 -7.08 17.33
CA GLU A 89 -12.97 -6.20 18.08
C GLU A 89 -13.76 -7.06 19.07
N LYS A 90 -13.43 -6.94 20.35
CA LYS A 90 -13.99 -7.78 21.42
C LYS A 90 -13.71 -9.28 21.16
N ASP A 91 -14.76 -10.08 21.01
CA ASP A 91 -14.73 -11.53 20.83
C ASP A 91 -14.83 -11.97 19.35
N ALA A 92 -14.80 -11.03 18.40
CA ALA A 92 -14.92 -11.31 16.98
C ALA A 92 -13.88 -10.56 16.15
N VAL A 93 -13.60 -11.06 14.96
CA VAL A 93 -12.80 -10.36 13.96
C VAL A 93 -13.73 -9.50 13.11
N LYS A 94 -13.50 -8.19 13.11
CA LYS A 94 -14.10 -7.27 12.15
C LYS A 94 -13.31 -7.28 10.87
N ILE A 95 -14.01 -7.38 9.76
CA ILE A 95 -13.43 -7.51 8.43
C ILE A 95 -14.08 -6.46 7.54
N ASN A 96 -13.34 -5.39 7.28
CA ASN A 96 -13.78 -4.35 6.34
C ASN A 96 -13.42 -4.80 4.93
N VAL A 97 -14.42 -4.82 4.06
CA VAL A 97 -14.29 -5.22 2.66
C VAL A 97 -14.67 -4.04 1.77
N SER A 98 -13.79 -3.70 0.84
CA SER A 98 -14.04 -2.68 -0.19
C SER A 98 -13.54 -3.15 -1.56
N VAL A 99 -14.05 -2.54 -2.62
CA VAL A 99 -13.58 -2.75 -3.99
C VAL A 99 -12.90 -1.50 -4.50
N PHE A 100 -11.84 -1.68 -5.28
CA PHE A 100 -11.31 -0.62 -6.12
C PHE A 100 -11.93 -0.71 -7.51
N THR A 101 -12.73 0.29 -7.89
CA THR A 101 -13.31 0.43 -9.22
C THR A 101 -12.52 1.45 -10.03
N GLY A 102 -12.35 1.21 -11.33
CA GLY A 102 -11.63 2.14 -12.20
C GLY A 102 -11.21 1.62 -13.56
N ARG A 103 -11.00 2.53 -14.52
CA ARG A 103 -10.34 2.19 -15.79
C ARG A 103 -8.85 1.93 -15.55
N LYS A 104 -8.22 2.69 -14.65
CA LYS A 104 -6.90 2.49 -14.05
C LYS A 104 -7.05 1.86 -12.65
N ILE A 105 -5.94 1.39 -12.08
CA ILE A 105 -5.95 0.77 -10.75
C ILE A 105 -6.11 1.87 -9.68
N HIS A 106 -6.87 1.61 -8.61
CA HIS A 106 -7.06 2.50 -7.45
C HIS A 106 -7.72 3.85 -7.73
N GLU A 107 -8.61 3.96 -8.73
CA GLU A 107 -9.30 5.24 -9.02
C GLU A 107 -10.36 5.60 -7.98
N LYS A 108 -11.18 4.63 -7.55
CA LYS A 108 -12.24 4.81 -6.57
C LYS A 108 -12.29 3.60 -5.63
N GLU A 109 -12.34 3.83 -4.33
CA GLU A 109 -12.59 2.79 -3.32
C GLU A 109 -14.07 2.85 -2.91
N GLU A 110 -14.77 1.74 -2.96
CA GLU A 110 -16.19 1.63 -2.57
C GLU A 110 -16.36 0.53 -1.54
N THR A 111 -16.98 0.86 -0.41
CA THR A 111 -17.25 -0.10 0.65
C THR A 111 -18.23 -1.16 0.16
N VAL A 112 -17.86 -2.42 0.33
CA VAL A 112 -18.74 -3.58 0.08
C VAL A 112 -19.55 -3.85 1.34
N GLY A 113 -18.87 -3.96 2.48
CA GLY A 113 -19.49 -4.27 3.78
C GLY A 113 -18.47 -4.42 4.90
N VAL A 114 -19.00 -4.53 6.12
CA VAL A 114 -18.22 -4.83 7.34
C VAL A 114 -18.79 -6.11 7.94
N TYR A 115 -17.96 -7.14 8.06
CA TYR A 115 -18.35 -8.44 8.57
C TYR A 115 -17.78 -8.65 9.97
N SER A 116 -18.54 -9.34 10.82
CA SER A 116 -18.11 -9.74 12.16
C SER A 116 -18.08 -11.26 12.18
N VAL A 117 -16.89 -11.85 12.31
CA VAL A 117 -16.70 -13.30 12.18
C VAL A 117 -15.97 -13.81 13.42
N ARG A 118 -16.54 -14.81 14.10
CA ARG A 118 -15.92 -15.44 15.27
C ARG A 118 -14.96 -16.55 14.84
N GLU A 119 -14.16 -17.03 15.79
CA GLU A 119 -13.28 -18.17 15.55
C GLU A 119 -14.07 -19.40 15.07
N ASN A 120 -13.54 -20.06 14.04
CA ASN A 120 -14.12 -21.21 13.34
C ASN A 120 -15.43 -20.91 12.58
N GLU A 121 -15.87 -19.66 12.53
CA GLU A 121 -16.95 -19.26 11.65
C GLU A 121 -16.46 -19.00 10.23
N ARG A 122 -17.34 -19.27 9.27
CA ARG A 122 -17.12 -19.08 7.85
C ARG A 122 -18.26 -18.25 7.28
N VAL A 123 -17.91 -17.22 6.51
CA VAL A 123 -18.85 -16.28 5.91
C VAL A 123 -18.58 -16.14 4.42
N THR A 124 -19.65 -16.08 3.63
CA THR A 124 -19.59 -15.75 2.21
C THR A 124 -19.91 -14.28 2.01
N ILE A 125 -19.00 -13.53 1.40
CA ILE A 125 -19.14 -12.10 1.07
C ILE A 125 -20.00 -11.97 -0.20
N LYS A 126 -21.31 -12.21 -0.07
CA LYS A 126 -22.25 -12.20 -1.20
C LYS A 126 -22.39 -10.82 -1.85
N ASP A 127 -22.16 -9.75 -1.10
CA ASP A 127 -22.29 -8.37 -1.57
C ASP A 127 -21.30 -8.02 -2.69
N LEU A 128 -20.20 -8.77 -2.85
CA LEU A 128 -19.29 -8.63 -4.00
C LEU A 128 -19.99 -8.83 -5.35
N ALA A 129 -21.07 -9.62 -5.38
CA ALA A 129 -21.84 -9.89 -6.59
C ALA A 129 -22.42 -8.61 -7.22
N ARG A 130 -22.72 -7.58 -6.41
CA ARG A 130 -23.22 -6.29 -6.91
C ARG A 130 -22.20 -5.53 -7.76
N PHE A 131 -20.93 -5.92 -7.67
CA PHE A 131 -19.83 -5.36 -8.45
C PHE A 131 -19.32 -6.35 -9.52
N GLY A 132 -20.06 -7.43 -9.79
CA GLY A 132 -19.70 -8.44 -10.80
C GLY A 132 -18.56 -9.36 -10.40
N VAL A 133 -18.22 -9.41 -9.11
CA VAL A 133 -17.19 -10.28 -8.55
C VAL A 133 -17.85 -11.51 -7.94
N GLU A 134 -17.35 -12.72 -8.22
CA GLU A 134 -17.84 -13.92 -7.54
C GLU A 134 -17.60 -13.78 -6.02
N PRO A 135 -18.56 -14.18 -5.16
CA PRO A 135 -18.42 -14.06 -3.72
C PRO A 135 -17.15 -14.71 -3.19
N PHE A 136 -16.45 -13.99 -2.31
CA PHE A 136 -15.34 -14.55 -1.55
C PHE A 136 -15.89 -15.33 -0.37
N GLU A 137 -15.18 -16.38 0.02
CA GLU A 137 -15.44 -17.08 1.27
C GLU A 137 -14.30 -16.80 2.24
N ILE A 138 -14.66 -16.36 3.44
CA ILE A 138 -13.71 -15.98 4.49
C ILE A 138 -13.97 -16.81 5.74
N ALA A 139 -12.91 -17.17 6.46
CA ALA A 139 -13.02 -17.86 7.73
C ALA A 139 -11.97 -17.36 8.72
N VAL A 140 -12.34 -17.22 9.98
CA VAL A 140 -11.39 -16.90 11.06
C VAL A 140 -10.94 -18.21 11.66
N VAL A 141 -9.65 -18.50 11.57
CA VAL A 141 -9.08 -19.74 12.09
C VAL A 141 -8.02 -19.44 13.13
N ARG A 142 -7.99 -20.25 14.19
CA ARG A 142 -6.91 -20.22 15.17
C ARG A 142 -5.75 -21.04 14.64
N VAL A 143 -4.56 -20.47 14.77
CA VAL A 143 -3.33 -21.09 14.32
C VAL A 143 -2.27 -20.97 15.40
N ALA A 144 -1.54 -22.05 15.61
CA ALA A 144 -0.41 -22.04 16.53
C ALA A 144 0.66 -21.08 15.99
N SER A 145 1.12 -20.17 16.85
CA SER A 145 2.28 -19.35 16.51
C SER A 145 3.50 -20.23 16.31
N ALA A 146 4.30 -19.88 15.32
CA ALA A 146 5.50 -20.62 14.96
C ALA A 146 6.65 -19.66 14.71
N ALA A 147 7.87 -20.11 15.00
CA ALA A 147 9.06 -19.39 14.57
C ALA A 147 9.18 -19.43 13.04
N SER A 148 9.62 -18.32 12.47
CA SER A 148 9.90 -18.21 11.04
C SER A 148 11.13 -19.00 10.61
N VAL A 149 11.10 -19.50 9.37
CA VAL A 149 12.29 -19.96 8.66
C VAL A 149 12.95 -18.75 8.00
N LEU A 150 14.23 -18.54 8.30
CA LEU A 150 15.00 -17.45 7.72
C LEU A 150 15.30 -17.71 6.24
N PRO A 151 15.05 -16.74 5.34
CA PRO A 151 15.44 -16.86 3.94
C PRO A 151 16.95 -16.71 3.76
N SER A 152 17.47 -17.19 2.64
CA SER A 152 18.74 -16.69 2.11
C SER A 152 18.57 -15.24 1.66
N VAL A 153 19.59 -14.40 1.84
CA VAL A 153 19.54 -12.99 1.45
C VAL A 153 20.52 -12.71 0.32
N VAL A 154 20.02 -12.08 -0.75
CA VAL A 154 20.81 -11.56 -1.86
C VAL A 154 20.67 -10.04 -1.87
N ASN A 155 21.76 -9.35 -1.55
CA ASN A 155 21.79 -7.89 -1.59
C ASN A 155 22.44 -7.42 -2.90
N LYS A 156 21.69 -6.67 -3.73
CA LYS A 156 22.17 -6.09 -5.00
C LYS A 156 22.57 -4.62 -4.86
N THR A 157 22.74 -4.14 -3.64
CA THR A 157 23.11 -2.76 -3.31
C THR A 157 24.39 -2.75 -2.49
N ASN A 158 25.13 -1.65 -2.54
CA ASN A 158 26.36 -1.46 -1.77
C ASN A 158 26.09 -0.62 -0.52
N SER A 159 25.15 0.33 -0.63
CA SER A 159 24.88 1.32 0.42
C SER A 159 23.96 0.84 1.54
N LEU A 160 23.23 -0.26 1.36
CA LEU A 160 22.44 -0.87 2.44
C LEU A 160 23.09 -2.16 2.88
N GLN A 161 23.78 -2.15 4.01
CA GLN A 161 24.38 -3.34 4.59
C GLN A 161 23.34 -4.12 5.40
N ILE A 162 23.17 -5.40 5.13
CA ILE A 162 22.35 -6.28 5.98
C ILE A 162 23.16 -6.62 7.23
N THR A 163 22.71 -6.16 8.40
CA THR A 163 23.42 -6.34 9.67
C THR A 163 22.83 -7.44 10.54
N GLY A 164 21.61 -7.90 10.23
CA GLY A 164 21.01 -9.02 10.94
C GLY A 164 19.70 -9.48 10.33
N ILE A 165 19.36 -10.74 10.58
CA ILE A 165 18.06 -11.31 10.26
C ILE A 165 17.63 -12.23 11.41
N GLU A 166 16.44 -12.01 11.94
CA GLU A 166 15.95 -12.69 13.14
C GLU A 166 14.53 -13.23 12.89
N PRO A 167 14.23 -14.48 13.29
CA PRO A 167 12.88 -15.01 13.18
C PRO A 167 11.98 -14.29 14.19
N ILE A 168 10.76 -13.96 13.77
CA ILE A 168 9.71 -13.48 14.67
C ILE A 168 8.81 -14.68 15.00
N PHE A 169 8.47 -14.80 16.29
CA PHE A 169 7.43 -15.72 16.73
C PHE A 169 6.08 -15.03 16.59
N SER A 170 5.30 -15.44 15.61
CA SER A 170 4.05 -14.77 15.22
C SER A 170 2.99 -15.74 14.73
N THR A 171 1.74 -15.27 14.67
CA THR A 171 0.60 -16.04 14.17
C THR A 171 0.82 -16.54 12.74
N LEU A 172 1.31 -15.66 11.85
CA LEU A 172 1.84 -16.04 10.54
C LEU A 172 3.36 -15.82 10.54
N PRO A 173 4.18 -16.81 10.14
CA PRO A 173 5.63 -16.72 10.13
C PRO A 173 6.14 -15.47 9.41
N SER A 174 6.93 -14.68 10.13
CA SER A 174 7.63 -13.51 9.61
C SER A 174 9.02 -13.40 10.24
N TYR A 175 9.91 -12.67 9.58
CA TYR A 175 11.24 -12.39 10.10
C TYR A 175 11.51 -10.90 10.05
N LYS A 176 12.42 -10.46 10.91
CA LYS A 176 12.91 -9.08 10.96
C LYS A 176 14.26 -9.01 10.27
N ILE A 177 14.41 -8.07 9.34
CA ILE A 177 15.71 -7.71 8.76
C ILE A 177 16.18 -6.38 9.36
N ARG A 178 17.45 -6.33 9.77
CA ARG A 178 18.16 -5.10 10.16
C ARG A 178 19.10 -4.69 9.05
N MET A 179 19.08 -3.41 8.73
CA MET A 179 19.90 -2.81 7.67
C MET A 179 20.59 -1.56 8.22
N LEU A 180 21.83 -1.32 7.80
CA LEU A 180 22.59 -0.10 8.06
C LEU A 180 22.77 0.65 6.73
N ASN A 181 22.45 1.93 6.71
CA ASN A 181 22.82 2.80 5.60
C ASN A 181 24.29 3.22 5.74
N THR A 182 25.15 2.69 4.86
CA THR A 182 26.59 2.99 4.84
C THR A 182 26.95 4.14 3.89
N SER A 183 25.98 4.66 3.14
CA SER A 183 26.15 5.83 2.28
C SER A 183 26.22 7.12 3.09
N ALA A 184 26.85 8.14 2.51
CA ALA A 184 26.77 9.52 3.00
C ALA A 184 25.38 10.15 2.75
N LYS A 185 24.58 9.57 1.84
CA LYS A 185 23.24 10.06 1.46
C LYS A 185 22.16 9.38 2.28
N ALA A 186 21.08 10.09 2.58
CA ALA A 186 19.92 9.48 3.20
C ALA A 186 19.18 8.60 2.17
N VAL A 187 18.62 7.48 2.64
CA VAL A 187 17.83 6.57 1.80
C VAL A 187 16.37 6.99 1.86
N SER A 188 15.81 7.36 0.71
CA SER A 188 14.39 7.67 0.56
C SER A 188 13.53 6.41 0.54
N ALA A 189 14.01 5.38 -0.17
CA ALA A 189 13.31 4.12 -0.35
C ALA A 189 14.26 2.99 -0.73
N PHE A 190 13.82 1.75 -0.54
CA PHE A 190 14.46 0.58 -1.15
C PHE A 190 13.42 -0.39 -1.66
N THR A 191 13.79 -1.28 -2.59
CA THR A 191 12.93 -2.37 -3.03
C THR A 191 13.44 -3.71 -2.55
N PHE A 192 12.49 -4.56 -2.18
CA PHE A 192 12.78 -5.96 -1.93
C PHE A 192 11.77 -6.87 -2.62
N GLU A 193 12.18 -8.10 -2.88
CA GLU A 193 11.30 -9.17 -3.31
C GLU A 193 11.69 -10.49 -2.65
N THR A 194 10.69 -11.31 -2.32
CA THR A 194 10.91 -12.69 -1.92
C THR A 194 10.60 -13.58 -3.11
N THR A 195 11.57 -14.40 -3.48
CA THR A 195 11.43 -15.39 -4.55
C THR A 195 11.47 -16.80 -3.98
N VAL A 196 10.76 -17.72 -4.62
CA VAL A 196 10.84 -19.16 -4.36
C VAL A 196 10.94 -19.86 -5.71
N ASN A 197 11.97 -20.70 -5.88
CA ASN A 197 12.27 -21.36 -7.15
C ASN A 197 12.35 -20.38 -8.33
N GLY A 198 12.97 -19.21 -8.10
CA GLY A 198 13.11 -18.14 -9.10
C GLY A 198 11.82 -17.39 -9.44
N GLN A 199 10.69 -17.72 -8.81
CA GLN A 199 9.41 -17.04 -9.01
C GLN A 199 9.17 -16.04 -7.88
N ARG A 200 8.84 -14.80 -8.23
CA ARG A 200 8.47 -13.77 -7.25
C ARG A 200 7.19 -14.15 -6.52
N ARG A 201 7.23 -14.09 -5.19
CA ARG A 201 6.11 -14.37 -4.29
C ARG A 201 5.64 -13.12 -3.58
N LEU A 202 6.58 -12.33 -3.07
CA LEU A 202 6.30 -11.09 -2.33
C LEU A 202 7.21 -9.99 -2.86
N SER A 203 6.76 -8.75 -2.76
CA SER A 203 7.59 -7.56 -3.04
C SER A 203 7.11 -6.36 -2.25
N GLY A 204 8.02 -5.44 -1.96
CA GLY A 204 7.70 -4.19 -1.30
C GLY A 204 8.65 -3.05 -1.71
N LEU A 205 8.16 -1.83 -1.48
CA LEU A 205 8.90 -0.58 -1.65
C LEU A 205 8.77 0.24 -0.35
N PRO A 206 9.47 -0.14 0.74
CA PRO A 206 9.54 0.70 1.93
C PRO A 206 10.09 2.09 1.57
N GLN A 207 9.46 3.13 2.11
CA GLN A 207 9.82 4.53 1.87
C GLN A 207 9.41 5.37 3.09
N GLY A 208 10.07 6.51 3.30
CA GLY A 208 9.73 7.39 4.40
C GLY A 208 8.40 8.13 4.19
N GLY A 209 7.70 8.40 5.28
CA GLY A 209 6.40 9.07 5.28
C GLY A 209 6.53 10.56 4.91
N LYS A 210 5.56 11.07 4.14
CA LYS A 210 5.49 12.49 3.70
C LYS A 210 6.84 13.04 3.18
N GLY A 211 7.53 12.23 2.37
CA GLY A 211 8.79 12.58 1.70
C GLY A 211 10.03 12.60 2.61
N LYS A 212 9.90 12.30 3.90
CA LYS A 212 11.08 12.16 4.78
C LYS A 212 11.95 10.98 4.33
N PRO A 213 13.25 10.98 4.66
CA PRO A 213 14.08 9.79 4.49
C PRO A 213 13.48 8.59 5.24
N LEU A 214 13.66 7.40 4.67
CA LEU A 214 13.39 6.13 5.34
C LEU A 214 14.52 5.78 6.32
N ILE A 215 15.76 6.00 5.90
CA ILE A 215 16.96 5.67 6.68
C ILE A 215 17.94 6.84 6.51
N GLU A 216 18.23 7.54 7.59
CA GLU A 216 19.24 8.61 7.58
C GLU A 216 20.63 8.06 7.25
N SER A 217 21.55 8.94 6.86
CA SER A 217 22.97 8.61 6.67
C SER A 217 23.55 7.99 7.94
N GLY A 218 24.21 6.83 7.83
CA GLY A 218 24.75 6.09 8.98
C GLY A 218 23.72 5.45 9.92
N ALA A 219 22.42 5.58 9.65
CA ALA A 219 21.38 5.04 10.54
C ALA A 219 21.01 3.59 10.23
N THR A 220 20.48 2.90 11.23
CA THR A 220 19.92 1.55 11.10
C THR A 220 18.42 1.57 10.92
N PHE A 221 17.89 0.62 10.16
CA PHE A 221 16.47 0.42 9.93
C PHE A 221 16.09 -1.04 10.10
N GLU A 222 14.92 -1.29 10.69
CA GLU A 222 14.36 -2.63 10.84
C GLU A 222 13.09 -2.78 10.00
N LYS A 223 12.94 -3.92 9.33
CA LYS A 223 11.72 -4.25 8.60
C LYS A 223 11.28 -5.67 8.90
N GLU A 224 10.01 -5.82 9.23
CA GLU A 224 9.37 -7.14 9.22
C GLU A 224 8.90 -7.51 7.82
N ILE A 225 9.18 -8.76 7.44
CA ILE A 225 8.79 -9.36 6.16
C ILE A 225 8.15 -10.71 6.45
N SER A 226 6.95 -10.92 5.92
CA SER A 226 6.26 -12.21 6.01
C SER A 226 6.96 -13.27 5.16
N ASN A 227 6.96 -14.51 5.65
CA ASN A 227 7.36 -15.64 4.82
C ASN A 227 6.33 -15.91 3.73
N SER A 228 6.79 -16.46 2.60
CA SER A 228 5.88 -17.06 1.62
C SER A 228 5.37 -18.40 2.15
N LEU A 229 4.06 -18.59 2.21
CA LEU A 229 3.45 -19.86 2.64
C LEU A 229 3.19 -20.77 1.43
N GLU A 230 3.22 -22.08 1.63
CA GLU A 230 2.84 -23.05 0.61
C GLU A 230 1.39 -22.85 0.18
N HIS A 231 1.11 -23.15 -1.09
CA HIS A 231 -0.25 -23.09 -1.63
C HIS A 231 -0.92 -24.46 -1.41
N LYS A 232 -1.10 -24.85 -0.15
CA LYS A 232 -1.80 -26.08 0.24
C LYS A 232 -2.93 -25.73 1.20
N GLN A 233 -4.03 -26.46 1.12
CA GLN A 233 -5.03 -26.40 2.19
C GLN A 233 -4.39 -26.94 3.47
N PRO A 234 -4.46 -26.20 4.58
CA PRO A 234 -3.98 -26.72 5.83
C PRO A 234 -4.89 -27.86 6.32
N LEU A 235 -4.29 -28.77 7.08
CA LEU A 235 -5.00 -29.79 7.83
C LEU A 235 -5.26 -29.24 9.25
N ASN A 236 -6.51 -29.32 9.71
CA ASN A 236 -6.88 -29.17 11.14
C ASN A 236 -6.32 -27.92 11.85
N GLY A 237 -6.61 -26.71 11.35
CA GLY A 237 -6.24 -25.47 12.05
C GLY A 237 -4.73 -25.16 12.04
N GLN A 238 -3.95 -25.84 11.21
CA GLN A 238 -2.57 -25.44 10.92
C GLN A 238 -2.56 -24.32 9.88
N ILE A 239 -1.46 -23.58 9.77
CA ILE A 239 -1.19 -22.78 8.57
C ILE A 239 -0.48 -23.65 7.54
N PRO A 240 -0.56 -23.30 6.24
CA PRO A 240 0.32 -23.94 5.26
C PRO A 240 1.79 -23.72 5.68
N PRO A 241 2.65 -24.74 5.50
CA PRO A 241 4.05 -24.62 5.87
C PRO A 241 4.72 -23.48 5.09
N VAL A 242 5.77 -22.92 5.67
CA VAL A 242 6.63 -21.95 5.00
C VAL A 242 7.28 -22.62 3.78
N GLN A 243 7.25 -21.97 2.61
CA GLN A 243 7.93 -22.53 1.43
C GLN A 243 9.42 -22.65 1.70
N GLU A 244 10.04 -23.79 1.39
CA GLU A 244 11.49 -23.93 1.48
C GLU A 244 12.20 -23.09 0.41
N ASN A 245 13.50 -22.85 0.58
CA ASN A 245 14.38 -22.19 -0.40
C ASN A 245 13.93 -20.77 -0.80
N GLN A 246 13.38 -20.01 0.16
CA GLN A 246 13.05 -18.61 -0.09
C GLN A 246 14.32 -17.77 -0.16
N ILE A 247 14.36 -16.86 -1.13
CA ILE A 247 15.43 -15.88 -1.26
C ILE A 247 14.81 -14.50 -1.14
N LEU A 248 15.24 -13.74 -0.14
CA LEU A 248 14.99 -12.31 -0.05
C LEU A 248 16.03 -11.58 -0.89
N VAL A 249 15.58 -10.81 -1.87
CA VAL A 249 16.43 -9.98 -2.71
C VAL A 249 16.19 -8.52 -2.35
N ILE A 250 17.23 -7.81 -1.92
CA ILE A 250 17.21 -6.33 -1.88
C ILE A 250 17.69 -5.85 -3.24
N SER A 251 16.78 -5.35 -4.06
CA SER A 251 17.00 -5.15 -5.49
C SER A 251 17.46 -3.75 -5.87
N SER A 252 17.03 -2.72 -5.14
CA SER A 252 17.46 -1.34 -5.38
C SER A 252 17.36 -0.49 -4.13
N VAL A 253 18.15 0.57 -4.08
CA VAL A 253 18.07 1.66 -3.08
C VAL A 253 17.98 2.99 -3.82
N ILE A 254 17.13 3.89 -3.35
CA ILE A 254 16.94 5.23 -3.90
C ILE A 254 17.25 6.25 -2.80
N PHE A 255 18.11 7.22 -3.10
CA PHE A 255 18.55 8.26 -2.18
C PHE A 255 17.65 9.49 -2.21
N ASP A 256 17.88 10.41 -1.27
CA ASP A 256 17.21 11.71 -1.12
C ASP A 256 17.53 12.73 -2.22
N ASP A 257 18.67 12.62 -2.87
CA ASP A 257 18.98 13.32 -4.13
C ASP A 257 18.37 12.64 -5.37
N GLY A 258 17.71 11.50 -5.14
CA GLY A 258 17.03 10.71 -6.14
C GLY A 258 17.93 9.93 -7.10
N THR A 259 19.24 9.86 -6.84
CA THR A 259 20.13 8.84 -7.41
C THR A 259 19.79 7.45 -6.83
N TYR A 260 20.30 6.38 -7.44
CA TYR A 260 19.95 5.01 -7.02
C TYR A 260 21.09 4.01 -7.27
N GLU A 261 20.99 2.84 -6.60
CA GLU A 261 21.78 1.64 -6.91
C GLU A 261 20.84 0.46 -7.22
N GLY A 262 21.35 -0.51 -7.98
CA GLY A 262 20.63 -1.75 -8.28
C GLY A 262 19.67 -1.64 -9.47
N ASP A 263 18.48 -2.21 -9.34
CA ASP A 263 17.51 -2.34 -10.42
C ASP A 263 16.89 -0.99 -10.85
N ALA A 264 17.18 -0.58 -12.09
CA ALA A 264 16.73 0.69 -12.67
C ALA A 264 15.20 0.78 -12.80
N LYS A 265 14.52 -0.34 -13.09
CA LYS A 265 13.06 -0.37 -13.24
C LYS A 265 12.36 -0.04 -11.91
N ASN A 266 12.83 -0.63 -10.82
CA ASN A 266 12.31 -0.37 -9.49
C ASN A 266 12.58 1.08 -9.05
N ALA A 267 13.78 1.61 -9.33
CA ALA A 267 14.10 3.02 -9.07
C ALA A 267 13.20 3.97 -9.89
N ALA A 268 13.00 3.69 -11.18
CA ALA A 268 12.10 4.47 -12.04
C ALA A 268 10.65 4.45 -11.53
N GLY A 269 10.19 3.30 -11.04
CA GLY A 269 8.89 3.17 -10.38
C GLY A 269 8.72 4.16 -9.22
N PHE A 270 9.69 4.19 -8.29
CA PHE A 270 9.67 5.15 -7.18
C PHE A 270 9.70 6.60 -7.68
N ARG A 271 10.57 6.93 -8.64
CA ARG A 271 10.66 8.28 -9.22
C ARG A 271 9.34 8.72 -9.87
N ALA A 272 8.64 7.81 -10.54
CA ALA A 272 7.31 8.07 -11.09
C ALA A 272 6.28 8.39 -9.99
N PHE A 273 6.27 7.60 -8.90
CA PHE A 273 5.42 7.91 -7.73
C PHE A 273 5.73 9.30 -7.16
N THR A 274 7.01 9.64 -7.00
CA THR A 274 7.45 10.94 -6.49
C THR A 274 7.03 12.08 -7.42
N LEU A 275 7.17 11.92 -8.74
CA LEU A 275 6.70 12.89 -9.72
C LEU A 275 5.20 13.16 -9.58
N GLY A 276 4.39 12.10 -9.52
CA GLY A 276 2.94 12.21 -9.32
C GLY A 276 2.57 12.97 -8.05
N ARG A 277 3.28 12.69 -6.94
CA ARG A 277 3.12 13.42 -5.67
C ARG A 277 3.49 14.90 -5.82
N LYS A 278 4.64 15.21 -6.42
CA LYS A 278 5.10 16.61 -6.63
C LYS A 278 4.06 17.41 -7.41
N VAL A 279 3.56 16.86 -8.51
CA VAL A 279 2.54 17.51 -9.35
C VAL A 279 1.28 17.80 -8.56
N GLN A 280 0.75 16.81 -7.82
CA GLN A 280 -0.50 17.00 -7.10
C GLN A 280 -0.36 17.91 -5.88
N LEU A 281 0.74 17.81 -5.14
CA LEU A 281 1.04 18.68 -4.00
C LEU A 281 1.08 20.15 -4.43
N LYS A 282 1.73 20.47 -5.56
CA LYS A 282 1.75 21.84 -6.10
C LYS A 282 0.34 22.39 -6.34
N LYS A 283 -0.54 21.58 -6.95
CA LYS A 283 -1.96 21.96 -7.19
C LYS A 283 -2.69 22.20 -5.87
N ILE A 284 -2.54 21.31 -4.90
CA ILE A 284 -3.22 21.41 -3.59
C ILE A 284 -2.73 22.61 -2.79
N ILE A 285 -1.42 22.85 -2.74
CA ILE A 285 -0.83 24.02 -2.06
C ILE A 285 -1.40 25.31 -2.64
N ALA A 286 -1.48 25.43 -3.97
CA ALA A 286 -2.06 26.61 -4.61
C ALA A 286 -3.52 26.84 -4.22
N LEU A 287 -4.32 25.78 -4.11
CA LEU A 287 -5.72 25.89 -3.67
C LEU A 287 -5.83 26.29 -2.19
N LEU A 288 -5.00 25.71 -1.32
CA LEU A 288 -4.97 26.05 0.11
C LEU A 288 -4.55 27.51 0.31
N GLN A 289 -3.51 27.98 -0.39
CA GLN A 289 -3.06 29.37 -0.35
C GLN A 289 -4.17 30.33 -0.80
N LYS A 290 -4.85 30.04 -1.92
CA LYS A 290 -5.99 30.84 -2.36
C LYS A 290 -7.12 30.87 -1.32
N ALA A 291 -7.35 29.75 -0.63
CA ALA A 291 -8.35 29.71 0.44
C ALA A 291 -7.94 30.53 1.68
N THR A 292 -6.65 30.70 1.96
CA THR A 292 -6.18 31.60 3.04
C THR A 292 -6.42 33.08 2.75
N GLU A 293 -6.58 33.47 1.49
CA GLU A 293 -6.86 34.84 1.06
C GLU A 293 -8.37 35.18 1.11
N THR A 294 -9.23 34.17 1.26
CA THR A 294 -10.69 34.33 1.33
C THR A 294 -11.15 34.48 2.79
N ASP A 295 -12.25 35.20 3.03
CA ASP A 295 -12.87 35.26 4.35
C ASP A 295 -13.13 33.86 4.92
N ALA A 296 -12.51 33.56 6.05
CA ALA A 296 -12.50 32.24 6.66
C ALA A 296 -13.87 31.88 7.26
N GLN A 297 -14.75 31.38 6.39
CA GLN A 297 -16.07 30.87 6.72
C GLN A 297 -16.15 29.38 6.38
N ILE A 298 -17.10 28.65 6.96
CA ILE A 298 -17.31 27.22 6.68
C ILE A 298 -17.45 26.94 5.17
N SER A 299 -18.07 27.86 4.43
CA SER A 299 -18.26 27.75 2.97
C SER A 299 -16.94 27.64 2.18
N VAL A 300 -15.83 28.16 2.70
CA VAL A 300 -14.48 28.00 2.12
C VAL A 300 -14.09 26.53 2.09
N LEU A 301 -14.41 25.80 3.17
CA LEU A 301 -14.11 24.37 3.24
C LEU A 301 -14.94 23.59 2.21
N ASP A 302 -16.20 23.96 1.97
CA ASP A 302 -17.07 23.30 0.98
C ASP A 302 -16.58 23.52 -0.44
N ASN A 303 -16.13 24.74 -0.70
CA ASN A 303 -15.51 25.09 -1.96
C ASN A 303 -14.20 24.33 -2.16
N LEU A 304 -13.37 24.20 -1.12
CA LEU A 304 -12.13 23.42 -1.18
C LEU A 304 -12.37 21.94 -1.45
N ASP A 305 -13.33 21.27 -0.79
CA ASP A 305 -13.59 19.86 -1.08
C ASP A 305 -14.02 19.65 -2.54
N LYS A 306 -14.86 20.54 -3.08
CA LYS A 306 -15.25 20.52 -4.50
C LYS A 306 -14.06 20.72 -5.42
N GLN A 307 -13.20 21.70 -5.13
CA GLN A 307 -12.01 21.96 -5.93
C GLN A 307 -11.00 20.81 -5.86
N PHE A 308 -10.77 20.24 -4.68
CA PHE A 308 -9.94 19.05 -4.53
C PHE A 308 -10.51 17.87 -5.30
N ALA A 309 -11.83 17.63 -5.26
CA ALA A 309 -12.48 16.57 -6.04
C ALA A 309 -12.35 16.77 -7.56
N ALA A 310 -12.28 18.03 -8.02
CA ALA A 310 -12.15 18.39 -9.43
C ALA A 310 -10.71 18.40 -9.96
N LEU A 311 -9.68 18.23 -9.09
CA LEU A 311 -8.30 18.20 -9.55
C LEU A 311 -8.04 17.02 -10.50
N GLY A 312 -7.54 17.33 -11.70
CA GLY A 312 -7.03 16.33 -12.66
C GLY A 312 -5.81 15.59 -12.12
N ARG A 313 -5.71 14.30 -12.45
CA ARG A 313 -4.70 13.37 -11.93
C ARG A 313 -3.50 13.22 -12.88
N GLU A 314 -3.63 13.77 -14.08
CA GLU A 314 -2.67 13.67 -15.17
C GLU A 314 -1.37 14.37 -14.79
N VAL A 315 -0.28 13.73 -15.19
CA VAL A 315 1.07 14.31 -15.20
C VAL A 315 1.32 14.87 -16.59
N ASP A 316 1.84 16.09 -16.66
CA ASP A 316 2.15 16.73 -17.93
C ASP A 316 3.26 15.97 -18.68
N ASP A 317 3.18 16.02 -20.01
CA ASP A 317 4.10 15.27 -20.86
C ASP A 317 5.55 15.74 -20.74
N VAL A 318 5.77 17.02 -20.42
CA VAL A 318 7.12 17.58 -20.26
C VAL A 318 7.82 16.90 -19.09
N SER A 319 7.23 16.99 -17.88
CA SER A 319 7.79 16.40 -16.67
C SER A 319 7.90 14.87 -16.77
N PHE A 320 6.93 14.21 -17.42
CA PHE A 320 7.00 12.77 -17.63
C PHE A 320 8.12 12.36 -18.59
N ASN A 321 8.32 13.11 -19.68
CA ASN A 321 9.38 12.82 -20.63
C ASN A 321 10.77 13.08 -20.05
N GLU A 322 10.91 14.06 -19.16
CA GLU A 322 12.14 14.26 -18.37
C GLU A 322 12.47 13.04 -17.52
N LEU A 323 11.48 12.51 -16.77
CA LEU A 323 11.64 11.28 -16.01
C LEU A 323 12.06 10.10 -16.90
N VAL A 324 11.43 9.93 -18.05
CA VAL A 324 11.76 8.80 -18.97
C VAL A 324 13.20 8.90 -19.48
N LYS A 325 13.74 10.11 -19.69
CA LYS A 325 15.13 10.31 -20.14
C LYS A 325 16.15 9.83 -19.09
N GLU A 326 15.81 9.86 -17.80
CA GLU A 326 16.66 9.35 -16.72
C GLU A 326 16.80 7.81 -16.76
N PHE A 327 15.89 7.11 -17.44
CA PHE A 327 15.82 5.64 -17.49
C PHE A 327 15.74 5.09 -18.92
N PRO A 328 16.82 5.26 -19.73
CA PRO A 328 16.80 4.92 -21.15
C PRO A 328 16.67 3.42 -21.44
N THR A 329 16.94 2.56 -20.46
CA THR A 329 16.91 1.09 -20.60
C THR A 329 15.51 0.49 -20.47
N LEU A 330 14.49 1.28 -20.12
CA LEU A 330 13.13 0.80 -19.95
C LEU A 330 12.44 0.50 -21.28
N THR A 331 11.68 -0.59 -21.30
CA THR A 331 10.77 -0.91 -22.41
C THR A 331 9.58 0.06 -22.47
N GLU A 332 8.94 0.19 -23.63
CA GLU A 332 7.73 1.03 -23.79
C GLU A 332 6.59 0.64 -22.85
N LYS A 333 6.45 -0.67 -22.59
CA LYS A 333 5.48 -1.17 -21.61
C LYS A 333 5.82 -0.68 -20.20
N GLU A 334 7.09 -0.67 -19.82
CA GLU A 334 7.53 -0.17 -18.52
C GLU A 334 7.32 1.33 -18.40
N LYS A 335 7.63 2.11 -19.44
CA LYS A 335 7.34 3.56 -19.49
C LYS A 335 5.85 3.83 -19.31
N THR A 336 4.99 3.09 -20.00
CA THR A 336 3.53 3.21 -19.82
C THR A 336 3.11 2.93 -18.37
N ASN A 337 3.70 1.92 -17.73
CA ASN A 337 3.45 1.63 -16.31
C ASN A 337 3.97 2.73 -15.38
N LEU A 338 5.05 3.43 -15.72
CA LEU A 338 5.51 4.59 -14.95
C LEU A 338 4.47 5.70 -14.94
N ARG A 339 3.85 6.00 -16.09
CA ARG A 339 2.81 7.03 -16.15
C ARG A 339 1.62 6.68 -15.25
N ILE A 340 1.17 5.43 -15.33
CA ILE A 340 0.10 4.92 -14.45
C ILE A 340 0.51 5.06 -12.98
N SER A 341 1.76 4.75 -12.63
CA SER A 341 2.27 4.86 -11.26
C SER A 341 2.25 6.30 -10.75
N ALA A 342 2.64 7.26 -11.59
CA ALA A 342 2.61 8.67 -11.25
C ALA A 342 1.16 9.18 -11.03
N GLU A 343 0.23 8.81 -11.91
CA GLU A 343 -1.18 9.18 -11.78
C GLU A 343 -1.84 8.53 -10.55
N VAL A 344 -1.48 7.28 -10.22
CA VAL A 344 -1.93 6.62 -8.98
C VAL A 344 -1.43 7.38 -7.76
N ALA A 345 -0.16 7.80 -7.75
CA ALA A 345 0.41 8.58 -6.65
C ALA A 345 -0.28 9.95 -6.50
N SER A 346 -0.57 10.61 -7.62
CA SER A 346 -1.34 11.86 -7.68
C SER A 346 -2.74 11.70 -7.08
N ASN A 347 -3.48 10.67 -7.49
CA ASN A 347 -4.79 10.36 -6.90
C ASN A 347 -4.69 10.06 -5.39
N GLY A 348 -3.62 9.39 -4.95
CA GLY A 348 -3.36 9.12 -3.55
C GLY A 348 -3.27 10.39 -2.70
N ILE A 349 -2.50 11.39 -3.15
CA ILE A 349 -2.39 12.70 -2.49
C ILE A 349 -3.75 13.40 -2.44
N GLN A 350 -4.49 13.41 -3.55
CA GLN A 350 -5.83 14.00 -3.62
C GLN A 350 -6.77 13.36 -2.59
N ALA A 351 -6.81 12.03 -2.51
CA ALA A 351 -7.66 11.30 -1.58
C ALA A 351 -7.25 11.55 -0.11
N GLU A 352 -5.96 11.61 0.19
CA GLU A 352 -5.44 11.93 1.52
C GLU A 352 -5.86 13.33 1.96
N THR A 353 -5.67 14.35 1.13
CA THR A 353 -6.03 15.73 1.48
C THR A 353 -7.52 15.88 1.73
N ARG A 354 -8.36 15.24 0.92
CA ARG A 354 -9.82 15.22 1.17
C ARG A 354 -10.18 14.53 2.47
N LYS A 355 -9.49 13.43 2.80
CA LYS A 355 -9.66 12.74 4.09
C LYS A 355 -9.25 13.64 5.26
N GLU A 356 -8.11 14.32 5.18
CA GLU A 356 -7.67 15.26 6.22
C GLU A 356 -8.67 16.42 6.41
N LEU A 357 -9.19 16.98 5.32
CA LEU A 357 -10.26 17.99 5.36
C LEU A 357 -11.54 17.45 6.05
N GLN A 358 -11.95 16.22 5.72
CA GLN A 358 -13.13 15.62 6.35
C GLN A 358 -12.91 15.36 7.85
N ILE A 359 -11.72 14.90 8.24
CA ILE A 359 -11.35 14.72 9.65
C ILE A 359 -11.44 16.05 10.39
N PHE A 360 -10.89 17.13 9.82
CA PHE A 360 -10.98 18.46 10.41
C PHE A 360 -12.45 18.89 10.61
N ARG A 361 -13.30 18.73 9.59
CA ARG A 361 -14.74 19.06 9.68
C ARG A 361 -15.46 18.27 10.76
N ASN A 362 -15.24 16.97 10.82
CA ASN A 362 -15.90 16.10 11.79
C ASN A 362 -15.51 16.47 13.22
N ASN A 363 -14.25 16.86 13.44
CA ASN A 363 -13.74 17.25 14.75
C ASN A 363 -14.07 18.72 15.10
N ASN A 364 -14.52 19.53 14.13
CA ASN A 364 -14.78 20.95 14.31
C ASN A 364 -16.09 21.35 13.61
N SER A 365 -17.20 20.67 13.94
CA SER A 365 -18.52 20.95 13.36
C SER A 365 -19.02 22.38 13.61
N THR A 366 -18.47 23.06 14.62
CA THR A 366 -18.71 24.47 14.95
C THR A 366 -17.44 25.33 14.78
N ALA A 367 -16.57 24.98 13.82
CA ALA A 367 -15.33 25.72 13.58
C ALA A 367 -15.60 27.23 13.38
N ASN A 368 -14.92 28.07 14.15
CA ASN A 368 -14.94 29.51 13.92
C ASN A 368 -13.87 29.90 12.88
N ALA A 369 -13.88 31.17 12.47
CA ALA A 369 -12.95 31.69 11.46
C ALA A 369 -11.48 31.48 11.83
N ASP A 370 -11.13 31.60 13.11
CA ASP A 370 -9.74 31.45 13.57
C ASP A 370 -9.27 30.00 13.47
N SER A 371 -10.11 29.02 13.84
CA SER A 371 -9.79 27.60 13.68
C SER A 371 -9.64 27.22 12.21
N ILE A 372 -10.46 27.78 11.32
CA ILE A 372 -10.35 27.55 9.87
C ILE A 372 -9.03 28.14 9.33
N ARG A 373 -8.69 29.39 9.68
CA ARG A 373 -7.42 30.01 9.27
C ARG A 373 -6.22 29.22 9.77
N ALA A 374 -6.23 28.82 11.05
CA ALA A 374 -5.17 28.03 11.65
C ALA A 374 -4.99 26.69 10.91
N TRP A 375 -6.08 25.98 10.62
CA TRP A 375 -6.02 24.72 9.88
C TRP A 375 -5.48 24.90 8.45
N LEU A 376 -5.96 25.91 7.72
CA LEU A 376 -5.48 26.20 6.37
C LEU A 376 -3.98 26.52 6.36
N ALA A 377 -3.51 27.34 7.30
CA ALA A 377 -2.10 27.70 7.42
C ALA A 377 -1.24 26.47 7.73
N THR A 378 -1.63 25.68 8.74
CA THR A 378 -0.92 24.45 9.11
C THR A 378 -0.92 23.42 7.98
N ALA A 379 -2.05 23.19 7.31
CA ALA A 379 -2.12 22.27 6.17
C ALA A 379 -1.21 22.73 5.03
N THR A 380 -1.25 24.03 4.69
CA THR A 380 -0.39 24.61 3.64
C THR A 380 1.09 24.38 3.95
N GLU A 381 1.52 24.73 5.16
CA GLU A 381 2.90 24.54 5.61
C GLU A 381 3.32 23.06 5.57
N GLN A 382 2.46 22.15 6.06
CA GLN A 382 2.75 20.71 6.03
C GLN A 382 2.94 20.18 4.61
N TYR A 383 2.09 20.58 3.66
CA TYR A 383 2.21 20.15 2.27
C TYR A 383 3.40 20.80 1.55
N GLN A 384 3.73 22.06 1.84
CA GLN A 384 4.94 22.71 1.33
C GLN A 384 6.20 22.00 1.82
N ASN A 385 6.27 21.73 3.12
CA ASN A 385 7.37 21.00 3.71
C ASN A 385 7.50 19.58 3.14
N TRP A 386 6.37 18.92 2.83
CA TRP A 386 6.40 17.65 2.10
C TRP A 386 6.97 17.82 0.70
N LEU A 387 6.46 18.76 -0.08
CA LEU A 387 6.91 18.99 -1.45
C LEU A 387 8.43 19.22 -1.55
N VAL A 388 8.99 20.00 -0.63
CA VAL A 388 10.44 20.30 -0.58
C VAL A 388 11.28 19.06 -0.30
N ARG A 389 10.77 18.09 0.46
CA ARG A 389 11.51 16.86 0.79
C ARG A 389 11.50 15.81 -0.32
N LEU A 390 10.66 15.95 -1.34
CA LEU A 390 10.56 14.93 -2.39
C LEU A 390 11.77 15.02 -3.35
N PRO A 391 12.48 13.89 -3.62
CA PRO A 391 13.64 13.84 -4.52
C PRO A 391 13.30 14.23 -5.96
#